data_AF-X0VUK1-F1
#
_entry.id   AF-X0VUK1-F1
#
_cell.length_a   1.000
_cell.length_b   1.000
_cell.length_c   1.000
_cell.angle_alpha   90.00
_cell.angle_beta   90.00
_cell.angle_gamma   90.00
#
_symmetry.space_group_name_H-M   'P 1'
#
loop_
_entity.id
_entity.type
_entity.pdbx_description
1 polymer ?
#
loop_
_entity_poly.entity_id
_entity_poly.type
_entity_poly.pdbx_seq_one_letter_code
_entity_poly.pdbx_strand_id
1 'polypeptide(L)'
;MSTLRSELPRRLAPLLEPARYKAAFGGRGGGKSHFIAEEVVLRCLKQPTKIVCIREVQDSIKDSVKALIETKIDKFGLGWFFDPQLGEIRGR
;
A
#
# COMPACT_ATOMS: atom_id res chain seq x y z
N MET A 1 -10.27 19.71 7.57
CA MET A 1 -9.72 18.88 6.46
C MET A 1 -8.26 18.60 6.77
N SER A 2 -7.90 17.34 7.06
CA SER A 2 -6.49 16.94 7.18
C SER A 2 -5.90 16.71 5.80
N THR A 3 -4.71 17.23 5.53
CA THR A 3 -3.99 16.99 4.27
C THR A 3 -3.02 15.84 4.48
N LEU A 4 -3.20 14.74 3.76
CA LEU A 4 -2.23 13.64 3.73
C LEU A 4 -1.13 13.95 2.71
N ARG A 5 0.14 13.78 3.10
CA ARG A 5 1.30 13.97 2.22
C ARG A 5 1.97 12.63 1.96
N SER A 6 2.04 12.25 0.68
CA SER A 6 2.79 11.08 0.20
C SER A 6 4.11 11.54 -0.44
N GLU A 7 5.17 10.77 -0.24
CA GLU A 7 6.45 11.02 -0.89
C GLU A 7 6.53 10.21 -2.18
N LEU A 8 6.53 10.92 -3.31
CA LEU A 8 6.42 10.30 -4.62
C LEU A 8 7.71 10.47 -5.43
N PRO A 9 8.47 9.39 -5.67
CA PRO A 9 9.59 9.43 -6.61
C PRO A 9 9.10 9.77 -8.01
N ARG A 10 9.73 10.74 -8.68
CA ARG A 10 9.33 11.20 -10.04
C ARG A 10 9.17 10.05 -11.04
N ARG A 11 10.03 9.02 -10.96
CA ARG A 11 9.97 7.83 -11.84
C ARG A 11 8.69 7.00 -11.67
N LEU A 12 8.03 7.08 -10.50
CA LEU A 12 6.80 6.34 -10.20
C LEU A 12 5.54 7.17 -10.45
N ALA A 13 5.65 8.47 -10.74
CA ALA A 13 4.51 9.35 -11.05
C ALA A 13 3.59 8.80 -12.14
N PRO A 14 4.08 8.19 -13.24
CA PRO A 14 3.20 7.62 -14.26
C PRO A 14 2.27 6.51 -13.74
N LEU A 15 2.59 5.88 -12.60
CA LEU A 15 1.74 4.84 -11.99
C LEU A 15 0.52 5.40 -11.25
N LEU A 16 0.39 6.73 -11.10
CA LEU A 16 -0.83 7.34 -10.56
C LEU A 16 -1.99 7.26 -11.55
N GLU A 17 -1.70 7.35 -12.85
CA GLU A 17 -2.72 7.34 -13.90
C GLU A 17 -3.49 6.01 -13.95
N PRO A 18 -4.79 6.02 -14.31
CA PRO A 18 -5.56 4.79 -14.45
C PRO A 18 -4.98 3.86 -15.52
N ALA A 19 -4.74 2.60 -15.16
CA ALA A 19 -4.28 1.56 -16.09
C ALA A 19 -4.72 0.18 -15.59
N ARG A 20 -4.93 -0.76 -16.51
CA ARG A 20 -5.26 -2.16 -16.17
C ARG A 20 -4.07 -2.86 -15.50
N TYR A 21 -2.86 -2.61 -15.99
CA TYR A 21 -1.63 -3.18 -15.48
C TYR A 21 -0.67 -2.07 -15.09
N LYS A 22 -0.16 -2.13 -13.86
CA LYS A 22 0.83 -1.21 -13.30
C LYS A 22 2.00 -2.04 -12.80
N ALA A 23 3.20 -1.72 -13.27
CA ALA A 23 4.41 -2.45 -12.91
C ALA A 23 5.54 -1.49 -12.54
N ALA A 24 6.29 -1.83 -11.49
CA ALA A 24 7.48 -1.10 -11.08
C ALA A 24 8.63 -2.08 -10.92
N PHE A 25 9.75 -1.84 -11.62
CA PHE A 25 10.93 -2.71 -11.60
C PHE A 25 12.23 -1.91 -11.40
N GLY A 26 13.28 -2.58 -10.95
CA GLY A 26 14.61 -2.02 -10.71
C GLY A 26 15.25 -2.49 -9.39
N GLY A 27 16.44 -1.98 -9.08
CA GLY A 27 17.25 -2.41 -7.92
C GLY A 27 16.69 -2.06 -6.54
N ARG A 28 17.49 -2.40 -5.51
CA ARG A 28 17.20 -2.12 -4.09
C ARG A 28 17.11 -0.61 -3.84
N GLY A 29 16.34 -0.20 -2.83
CA GLY A 29 16.22 1.20 -2.41
C GLY A 29 15.41 2.12 -3.35
N GLY A 30 14.87 1.63 -4.46
CA GLY A 30 14.13 2.46 -5.42
C GLY A 30 12.71 2.91 -5.01
N GLY A 31 12.33 2.79 -3.74
CA GLY A 31 11.02 3.27 -3.21
C GLY A 31 9.75 2.53 -3.68
N LYS A 32 9.87 1.56 -4.60
CA LYS A 32 8.73 0.89 -5.28
C LYS A 32 7.69 0.31 -4.32
N SER A 33 8.11 -0.53 -3.37
CA SER A 33 7.19 -1.19 -2.45
C SER A 33 6.51 -0.20 -1.50
N HIS A 34 7.25 0.81 -1.02
CA HIS A 34 6.68 1.87 -0.18
C HIS A 34 5.65 2.70 -0.93
N PHE A 35 5.94 3.08 -2.18
CA PHE A 35 5.00 3.80 -3.04
C PHE A 35 3.71 2.99 -3.25
N ILE A 36 3.81 1.72 -3.64
CA ILE A 36 2.62 0.88 -3.87
C ILE A 36 1.83 0.70 -2.56
N ALA A 37 2.49 0.52 -1.41
CA ALA A 37 1.81 0.40 -0.13
C ALA A 37 1.07 1.69 0.27
N GLU A 38 1.63 2.87 -0.01
CA GLU A 38 0.95 4.14 0.22
C GLU A 38 -0.28 4.28 -0.68
N GLU A 39 -0.15 3.95 -1.97
CA GLU A 39 -1.27 3.99 -2.92
C GLU A 39 -2.39 3.01 -2.56
N VAL A 40 -2.05 1.82 -2.02
CA VAL A 40 -3.02 0.85 -1.51
C VAL A 40 -3.87 1.46 -0.39
N VAL A 41 -3.23 2.06 0.62
CA VAL A 41 -3.92 2.70 1.75
C VAL A 41 -4.80 3.86 1.28
N LEU A 42 -4.23 4.75 0.46
CA LEU A 42 -4.96 5.91 -0.06
C LEU A 42 -6.12 5.51 -0.96
N ARG A 43 -6.00 4.44 -1.76
CA ARG A 43 -7.08 3.95 -2.61
C ARG A 43 -8.23 3.38 -1.79
N CYS A 44 -7.93 2.57 -0.78
CA CYS A 44 -8.94 2.02 0.12
C CYS A 44 -9.66 3.10 0.95
N LEU A 45 -8.95 4.20 1.27
CA LEU A 45 -9.58 5.36 1.92
C LEU A 45 -10.54 6.11 0.99
N LYS A 46 -10.20 6.22 -0.30
CA LYS A 46 -11.02 6.96 -1.30
C LYS A 46 -12.26 6.19 -1.74
N GLN A 47 -12.17 4.87 -1.83
CA GLN A 47 -13.26 4.04 -2.32
C GLN A 47 -13.12 2.58 -1.84
N PRO A 48 -14.24 1.87 -1.60
CA PRO A 48 -14.23 0.45 -1.29
C PRO A 48 -13.46 -0.33 -2.36
N THR A 49 -12.34 -0.95 -1.95
CA THR A 49 -11.45 -1.67 -2.86
C THR A 49 -11.01 -2.98 -2.21
N LYS A 50 -11.18 -4.10 -2.92
CA LYS A 50 -10.63 -5.40 -2.51
C LYS A 50 -9.27 -5.59 -3.15
N ILE A 51 -8.24 -5.84 -2.33
CA ILE A 51 -6.86 -5.99 -2.77
C ILE A 51 -6.32 -7.31 -2.23
N VAL A 52 -5.74 -8.12 -3.13
CA VAL A 52 -5.01 -9.32 -2.76
C VAL A 52 -3.51 -9.05 -2.88
N CYS A 53 -2.76 -9.39 -1.84
CA CYS A 53 -1.31 -9.30 -1.85
C CYS A 53 -0.75 -10.71 -2.05
N ILE A 54 -0.05 -10.92 -3.17
CA ILE A 54 0.45 -12.23 -3.58
C ILE A 54 1.97 -12.22 -3.76
N ARG A 55 2.56 -13.41 -3.61
CA ARG A 55 3.98 -13.71 -3.82
C ARG A 55 4.10 -15.19 -4.18
N GLU A 56 5.23 -15.56 -4.78
CA GLU A 56 5.48 -16.94 -5.21
C GLU A 56 5.46 -17.93 -4.03
N VAL A 57 6.17 -17.59 -2.94
CA VAL A 57 6.23 -18.40 -1.72
C VAL A 57 5.90 -17.52 -0.51
N GLN A 58 4.94 -17.97 0.31
CA GLN A 58 4.52 -17.33 1.55
C GLN A 58 4.23 -18.38 2.63
N ASP A 59 5.25 -18.73 3.42
CA ASP A 59 5.11 -19.76 4.46
C ASP A 59 4.38 -19.24 5.70
N SER A 60 4.52 -17.94 5.98
CA SER A 60 3.80 -17.30 7.08
C SER A 60 3.31 -15.90 6.72
N ILE A 61 2.33 -15.40 7.47
CA ILE A 61 1.85 -14.03 7.26
C ILE A 61 2.89 -12.97 7.63
N LYS A 62 3.87 -13.33 8.48
CA LYS A 62 4.99 -12.45 8.85
C LYS A 62 5.88 -12.13 7.64
N ASP A 63 5.93 -13.05 6.67
CA ASP A 63 6.71 -12.87 5.45
C ASP A 63 6.00 -11.98 4.44
N SER A 64 4.70 -11.72 4.62
CA SER A 64 3.88 -10.92 3.71
C SER A 64 4.21 -9.41 3.75
N VAL A 65 3.55 -8.65 2.87
CA VAL A 65 3.65 -7.18 2.83
C VAL A 65 2.77 -6.48 3.87
N LYS A 66 2.05 -7.23 4.72
CA LYS A 66 1.10 -6.71 5.70
C LYS A 66 1.75 -5.68 6.64
N ALA A 67 2.91 -5.99 7.22
CA ALA A 67 3.61 -5.09 8.13
C ALA A 67 3.98 -3.75 7.45
N LEU A 68 4.31 -3.78 6.16
CA LEU A 68 4.58 -2.57 5.38
C LEU A 68 3.32 -1.72 5.23
N ILE A 69 2.16 -2.32 4.97
CA ILE A 69 0.88 -1.61 4.83
C ILE A 69 0.47 -1.00 6.18
N GLU A 70 0.59 -1.74 7.29
CA GLU A 70 0.34 -1.23 8.64
C GLU A 70 1.21 0.00 8.94
N THR A 71 2.50 -0.07 8.61
CA THR A 71 3.41 1.07 8.73
C THR A 71 2.92 2.29 7.93
N LYS A 72 2.28 2.09 6.77
CA LYS A 72 1.71 3.21 5.97
C LYS A 72 0.41 3.74 6.55
N ILE A 73 -0.42 2.87 7.15
CA ILE A 73 -1.61 3.29 7.89
C ILE A 73 -1.19 4.19 9.06
N ASP A 74 -0.17 3.79 9.81
CA ASP A 74 0.38 4.57 10.92
C ASP A 74 0.99 5.88 10.44
N LYS A 75 1.79 5.85 9.36
CA LYS A 75 2.36 7.06 8.73
C LYS A 75 1.29 8.11 8.42
N PHE A 76 0.11 7.68 7.99
CA PHE A 76 -1.00 8.58 7.65
C PHE A 76 -1.95 8.87 8.81
N GLY A 77 -1.73 8.29 9.99
CA GLY A 77 -2.62 8.44 11.15
C GLY A 77 -4.03 7.88 10.89
N LEU A 78 -4.14 6.81 10.10
CA LEU A 78 -5.42 6.24 9.65
C LEU A 78 -5.90 5.04 10.48
N GLY A 79 -5.34 4.83 11.67
CA GLY A 79 -5.73 3.72 12.55
C GLY A 79 -7.20 3.76 13.00
N TRP A 80 -7.88 4.90 12.87
CA TRP A 80 -9.33 5.01 13.13
C TRP A 80 -10.20 4.44 12.00
N PHE A 81 -9.63 4.30 10.79
CA PHE A 81 -10.33 3.83 9.59
C PHE A 81 -10.05 2.36 9.30
N PHE A 82 -8.85 1.89 9.61
CA PHE A 82 -8.42 0.52 9.35
C PHE A 82 -8.39 -0.33 10.62
N ASP A 83 -8.82 -1.59 10.51
CA ASP A 83 -8.78 -2.64 11.53
C ASP A 83 -7.86 -3.78 11.03
N PRO A 84 -6.57 -3.80 11.44
CA PRO A 84 -5.65 -4.86 11.08
C PRO A 84 -5.92 -6.15 11.87
N GLN A 85 -6.07 -7.26 11.17
CA GLN A 85 -6.24 -8.62 11.72
C GLN A 85 -5.09 -9.51 11.29
N LEU A 86 -5.02 -10.77 11.75
CA LEU A 86 -3.88 -11.64 11.45
C LEU A 86 -3.61 -11.78 9.95
N GLY A 87 -4.63 -12.11 9.16
CA GLY A 87 -4.51 -12.40 7.72
C GLY A 87 -5.05 -11.31 6.78
N GLU A 88 -5.62 -10.23 7.31
CA GLU A 88 -6.27 -9.19 6.51
C GLU A 88 -6.25 -7.83 7.21
N ILE A 89 -6.55 -6.77 6.46
CA ILE A 89 -6.74 -5.43 6.98
C ILE A 89 -8.09 -4.95 6.45
N ARG A 90 -9.03 -4.65 7.36
CA ARG A 90 -10.37 -4.17 6.99
C ARG A 90 -10.41 -2.65 7.05
N GLY A 91 -11.04 -2.02 6.06
CA GLY A 91 -11.43 -0.61 6.14
C GLY A 91 -12.88 -0.49 6.59
N ARG A 92 -13.25 0.65 7.20
CA ARG A 92 -14.64 1.01 7.46
C ARG A 92 -15.44 1.26 6.19
#